data_AF-A0A9X1X1B3-F1
#
_entry.id   AF-A0A9X1X1B3-F1
#
_cell.length_a   1.000
_cell.length_b   1.000
_cell.length_c   1.000
_cell.angle_alpha   90.00
_cell.angle_beta   90.00
_cell.angle_gamma   90.00
#
_symmetry.space_group_name_H-M   'P 1'
#
loop_
_entity.id
_entity.type
_entity.pdbx_description
1 polymer ?
#
loop_
_entity_poly.entity_id
_entity_poly.type
_entity_poly.pdbx_seq_one_letter_code
_entity_poly.pdbx_strand_id
1 'polypeptide(L)'
;MNNFLSRFSPVIFVCLLLTILIFSSCHAWFAKDETKKDLAPPQQREWLKQIALCDCLKHAFPKEDCIKNDVSFSILAEFTDFRQHNTYQLIDSLAKLAVKNIEPAQPADYEGKKPYMLGCIDFYHSKSLDSLIKVIEKRNRGSKK
;
A
#
# COMPACT_ATOMS: atom_id res chain seq x y z
N MET A 1 26.61 32.83 49.45
CA MET A 1 25.72 31.84 48.79
C MET A 1 24.29 32.32 48.89
N ASN A 2 23.58 32.27 47.77
CA ASN A 2 22.11 32.30 47.61
C ASN A 2 21.39 33.64 47.84
N ASN A 3 20.93 34.26 46.75
CA ASN A 3 19.61 34.92 46.65
C ASN A 3 19.27 35.27 45.19
N PHE A 4 19.42 34.30 44.27
CA PHE A 4 19.07 34.49 42.85
C PHE A 4 17.63 34.07 42.51
N LEU A 5 16.85 33.56 43.47
CA LEU A 5 15.54 32.96 43.20
C LEU A 5 14.32 33.82 43.60
N SER A 6 14.49 35.03 44.14
CA SER A 6 13.35 35.84 44.64
C SER A 6 12.72 36.81 43.63
N ARG A 7 13.13 36.78 42.34
CA ARG A 7 12.67 37.74 41.31
C ARG A 7 11.82 37.15 40.19
N PHE A 8 11.37 35.91 40.32
CA PHE A 8 10.50 35.31 39.30
C PHE A 8 9.04 35.71 39.58
N SER A 9 8.53 36.61 38.73
CA SER A 9 7.12 37.02 38.72
C SER A 9 6.22 35.80 38.56
N PRO A 10 5.08 35.70 39.28
CA PRO A 10 4.14 34.58 39.17
C PRO A 10 3.66 34.33 37.75
N VAL A 11 3.69 35.37 36.90
CA VAL A 11 3.34 35.28 35.47
C VAL A 11 4.29 34.35 34.69
N ILE A 12 5.58 34.36 35.02
CA ILE A 12 6.59 33.52 34.35
C ILE A 12 6.35 32.03 34.66
N PHE A 13 5.97 31.71 35.90
CA PHE A 13 5.64 30.34 36.30
C PHE A 13 4.38 29.83 35.59
N VAL A 14 3.35 30.67 35.44
CA VAL A 14 2.13 30.30 34.71
C VAL A 14 2.42 30.07 33.22
N CYS A 15 3.23 30.92 32.58
CA CYS A 15 3.64 30.72 31.19
C CYS A 15 4.45 29.43 30.99
N LEU A 16 5.37 29.10 31.92
CA LEU A 16 6.14 27.86 31.84
C LEU A 16 5.28 26.60 32.03
N LEU A 17 4.27 26.64 32.91
CA LEU A 17 3.34 25.53 33.08
C LEU A 17 2.46 25.31 31.84
N LEU A 18 2.01 26.39 31.20
CA LEU A 18 1.22 26.30 29.97
C LEU A 18 2.02 25.73 28.79
N THR A 19 3.30 26.08 28.63
CA THR A 19 4.12 25.50 27.56
C THR A 19 4.35 24.00 27.78
N ILE A 20 4.61 23.57 29.01
CA ILE A 20 4.77 22.13 29.34
C ILE A 20 3.49 21.33 29.03
N LEU A 21 2.30 21.89 29.29
CA LEU A 21 1.02 21.25 28.97
C LEU A 21 0.76 21.15 27.45
N ILE A 22 1.21 22.13 26.67
CA ILE A 22 1.11 22.11 25.20
C ILE A 22 2.11 21.10 24.59
N PHE A 23 3.31 20.96 25.16
CA PHE A 23 4.29 19.98 24.67
C PHE A 23 3.95 18.52 25.03
N SER A 24 3.32 18.28 26.18
CA SER A 24 2.95 16.92 26.62
C SER A 24 1.78 16.30 25.84
N SER A 25 0.93 17.13 25.23
CA SER A 25 -0.16 16.66 24.36
C SER A 25 0.31 16.22 22.96
N CYS A 26 1.53 16.57 22.56
CA CYS A 26 2.11 16.16 21.28
C CYS A 26 2.69 14.73 21.31
N HIS A 27 3.12 14.23 22.48
CA HIS A 27 3.72 12.90 22.58
C HIS A 27 2.71 11.74 22.58
N ALA A 28 1.45 11.99 22.99
CA ALA A 28 0.42 10.95 23.01
C ALA A 28 -0.09 10.55 21.61
N TRP A 29 0.15 11.37 20.59
CA TRP A 29 -0.28 11.08 19.22
C TRP A 29 0.68 10.16 18.45
N PHE A 30 1.94 10.07 18.87
CA PHE A 30 2.93 9.17 18.25
C PHE A 30 2.97 7.76 18.86
N ALA A 31 2.19 7.49 19.92
CA ALA A 31 2.15 6.20 20.60
C ALA A 31 1.10 5.21 20.06
N LYS A 32 0.38 5.56 18.98
CA LYS A 32 -0.34 4.58 18.16
C LYS A 32 0.59 4.04 17.08
N ASP A 33 1.67 3.41 17.49
CA ASP A 33 2.31 2.42 16.63
C ASP A 33 1.42 1.18 16.72
N GLU A 34 0.40 1.11 15.87
CA GLU A 34 -0.31 -0.14 15.64
C GLU A 34 0.74 -1.10 15.13
N THR A 35 1.21 -1.97 16.03
CA THR A 35 2.10 -3.08 15.76
C THR A 35 1.81 -3.63 14.37
N LYS A 36 2.67 -3.32 13.39
CA LYS A 36 2.68 -3.93 12.06
C LYS A 36 2.70 -5.43 12.30
N LYS A 37 1.52 -6.05 12.30
CA LYS A 37 1.40 -7.48 12.54
C LYS A 37 2.01 -8.14 11.33
N ASP A 38 3.20 -8.71 11.49
CA ASP A 38 3.86 -9.49 10.45
C ASP A 38 2.83 -10.50 9.92
N LEU A 39 2.35 -10.24 8.71
CA LEU A 39 1.25 -10.99 8.14
C LEU A 39 1.66 -12.43 7.90
N ALA A 40 0.72 -13.35 8.13
CA ALA A 40 0.93 -14.75 7.78
C ALA A 40 1.25 -14.83 6.26
N PRO A 41 2.26 -15.63 5.85
CA PRO A 41 2.68 -15.71 4.45
C PRO A 41 1.54 -15.98 3.44
N PRO A 42 0.51 -16.80 3.73
CA PRO A 42 -0.62 -16.98 2.81
C PRO A 42 -1.42 -15.69 2.56
N GLN A 43 -1.59 -14.86 3.59
CA GLN A 43 -2.34 -13.61 3.49
C GLN A 43 -1.56 -12.54 2.70
N GLN A 44 -0.23 -12.49 2.87
CA GLN A 44 0.63 -11.60 2.08
C GLN A 44 0.56 -11.91 0.57
N ARG A 45 0.62 -13.20 0.23
CA ARG A 45 0.49 -13.66 -1.16
C ARG A 45 -0.83 -13.22 -1.77
N GLU A 46 -1.92 -13.40 -1.04
CA GLU A 46 -3.25 -13.04 -1.48
C GLU A 46 -3.37 -11.54 -1.77
N TRP A 47 -2.86 -10.69 -0.88
CA TRP A 47 -2.86 -9.25 -1.12
C TRP A 47 -2.00 -8.82 -2.30
N LEU A 48 -0.85 -9.46 -2.53
CA LEU A 48 -0.06 -9.21 -3.74
C LEU A 48 -0.83 -9.56 -5.02
N LYS A 49 -1.64 -10.62 -4.99
CA LYS A 49 -2.51 -10.95 -6.13
C LYS A 49 -3.62 -9.92 -6.31
N GLN A 50 -4.24 -9.46 -5.23
CA GLN A 50 -5.28 -8.45 -5.29
C GLN A 50 -4.74 -7.09 -5.79
N ILE A 51 -3.54 -6.70 -5.37
CA ILE A 51 -2.82 -5.53 -5.91
C ILE A 51 -2.60 -5.68 -7.41
N ALA A 52 -2.14 -6.87 -7.86
CA ALA A 52 -1.93 -7.14 -9.28
C ALA A 52 -3.23 -7.06 -10.10
N LEU A 53 -4.36 -7.51 -9.53
CA LEU A 53 -5.68 -7.37 -10.13
C LEU A 53 -6.08 -5.90 -10.26
N CYS A 54 -5.90 -5.10 -9.20
CA CYS A 54 -6.16 -3.66 -9.22
C CYS A 54 -5.34 -2.95 -10.30
N ASP A 55 -4.04 -3.24 -10.41
CA ASP A 55 -3.18 -2.67 -11.45
C ASP A 55 -3.62 -3.10 -12.85
N CYS A 56 -4.01 -4.37 -13.03
CA CYS A 56 -4.52 -4.84 -14.32
C CYS A 56 -5.77 -4.07 -14.74
N LEU A 57 -6.73 -3.89 -13.85
CA LEU A 57 -7.97 -3.15 -14.12
C LEU A 57 -7.68 -1.67 -14.41
N LYS A 58 -6.76 -1.05 -13.68
CA LYS A 58 -6.31 0.32 -13.92
C LYS A 58 -5.70 0.49 -15.32
N HIS A 59 -4.91 -0.46 -15.78
CA HIS A 59 -4.32 -0.44 -17.13
C HIS A 59 -5.34 -0.75 -18.23
N ALA A 60 -6.34 -1.60 -17.95
CA ALA A 60 -7.43 -1.89 -18.88
C ALA A 60 -8.39 -0.71 -19.06
N PHE A 61 -8.61 0.07 -17.99
CA PHE A 61 -9.63 1.12 -17.93
C PHE A 61 -9.05 2.46 -17.44
N PRO A 62 -8.04 3.04 -18.11
CA PRO A 62 -7.28 4.18 -17.58
C PRO A 62 -8.11 5.47 -17.49
N LYS A 63 -9.27 5.53 -18.15
CA LYS A 63 -10.15 6.70 -18.18
C LYS A 63 -11.38 6.55 -17.27
N GLU A 64 -11.69 5.35 -16.78
CA GLU A 64 -12.92 5.09 -16.04
C GLU A 64 -12.83 5.62 -14.60
N ASP A 65 -13.81 6.44 -14.24
CA ASP A 65 -13.83 7.12 -12.94
C ASP A 65 -14.08 6.15 -11.78
N CYS A 66 -14.81 5.05 -12.01
CA CYS A 66 -15.02 4.03 -11.00
C CYS A 66 -13.70 3.38 -10.55
N ILE A 67 -12.74 3.19 -11.46
CA ILE A 67 -11.44 2.61 -11.13
C ILE A 67 -10.51 3.65 -10.49
N LYS A 68 -10.60 4.92 -10.92
CA LYS A 68 -9.78 6.00 -10.35
C LYS A 68 -10.18 6.39 -8.93
N ASN A 69 -11.48 6.34 -8.62
CA ASN A 69 -12.02 6.76 -7.34
C ASN A 69 -12.12 5.59 -6.33
N ASP A 70 -11.87 4.35 -6.76
CA ASP A 70 -11.85 3.21 -5.88
C ASP A 70 -10.59 3.22 -4.98
N VAL A 71 -10.79 2.96 -3.69
CA VAL A 71 -9.74 3.04 -2.67
C VAL A 71 -9.11 1.68 -2.35
N SER A 72 -9.55 0.59 -2.98
CA SER A 72 -9.11 -0.77 -2.66
C SER A 72 -7.60 -0.93 -2.80
N PHE A 73 -6.99 -0.33 -3.83
CA PHE A 73 -5.54 -0.34 -3.99
C PHE A 73 -4.84 0.31 -2.80
N SER A 74 -5.31 1.48 -2.35
CA SER A 74 -4.71 2.22 -1.24
C SER A 74 -4.81 1.44 0.07
N ILE A 75 -5.97 0.80 0.32
CA ILE A 75 -6.19 -0.07 1.47
C ILE A 75 -5.23 -1.26 1.44
N LEU A 76 -5.11 -1.95 0.30
CA LEU A 76 -4.18 -3.08 0.16
C LEU A 76 -2.73 -2.66 0.33
N ALA A 77 -2.34 -1.52 -0.28
CA ALA A 77 -1.00 -0.97 -0.21
C ALA A 77 -0.60 -0.59 1.22
N GLU A 78 -1.55 -0.14 2.05
CA GLU A 78 -1.32 0.18 3.46
C GLU A 78 -0.97 -1.06 4.27
N PHE A 79 -1.68 -2.16 4.05
CA PHE A 79 -1.40 -3.38 4.78
C PHE A 79 -0.14 -4.11 4.31
N THR A 80 0.33 -3.82 3.10
CA THR A 80 1.54 -4.41 2.57
C THR A 80 2.78 -3.55 2.82
N ASP A 81 3.72 -4.03 3.65
CA ASP A 81 5.01 -3.36 3.87
C ASP A 81 6.01 -3.52 2.70
N PHE A 82 5.49 -3.58 1.47
CA PHE A 82 6.27 -3.83 0.26
C PHE A 82 6.80 -2.56 -0.41
N ARG A 83 6.87 -1.46 0.36
CA ARG A 83 7.64 -0.26 -0.03
C ARG A 83 9.13 -0.57 -0.20
N GLN A 84 9.59 -1.71 0.30
CA GLN A 84 10.93 -2.23 0.04
C GLN A 84 11.01 -2.94 -1.34
N HIS A 85 12.10 -2.69 -2.06
CA HIS A 85 12.58 -3.50 -3.22
C HIS A 85 11.73 -3.52 -4.50
N ASN A 86 11.14 -2.39 -4.92
CA ASN A 86 10.47 -2.24 -6.23
C ASN A 86 9.34 -3.25 -6.50
N THR A 87 8.74 -3.83 -5.45
CA THR A 87 7.71 -4.86 -5.55
C THR A 87 6.53 -4.40 -6.40
N TYR A 88 6.01 -3.19 -6.12
CA TYR A 88 4.92 -2.59 -6.89
C TYR A 88 5.27 -2.38 -8.36
N GLN A 89 6.49 -1.94 -8.68
CA GLN A 89 6.91 -1.73 -10.07
C GLN A 89 6.94 -3.04 -10.87
N LEU A 90 7.35 -4.14 -10.23
CA LEU A 90 7.36 -5.46 -10.87
C LEU A 90 5.93 -5.96 -11.15
N ILE A 91 5.02 -5.75 -10.20
CA ILE A 91 3.60 -6.12 -10.35
C ILE A 91 2.93 -5.26 -11.43
N ASP A 92 3.09 -3.94 -11.37
CA ASP A 92 2.56 -2.99 -12.35
C ASP A 92 3.04 -3.33 -13.77
N SER A 93 4.33 -3.60 -13.93
CA SER A 93 4.92 -3.98 -15.23
C SER A 93 4.30 -5.26 -15.78
N LEU A 94 4.10 -6.27 -14.93
CA LEU A 94 3.50 -7.54 -15.32
C LEU A 94 2.00 -7.39 -15.63
N ALA A 95 1.27 -6.60 -14.85
CA ALA A 95 -0.14 -6.30 -15.08
C ALA A 95 -0.35 -5.56 -16.40
N LYS A 96 0.50 -4.57 -16.70
CA LYS A 96 0.49 -3.86 -17.98
C LYS A 96 0.75 -4.79 -19.17
N LEU A 97 1.64 -5.78 -19.01
CA LEU A 97 1.88 -6.80 -20.03
C LEU A 97 0.65 -7.71 -20.19
N ALA A 98 0.03 -8.13 -19.08
CA ALA A 98 -1.17 -8.95 -19.11
C ALA A 98 -2.28 -8.28 -19.93
N VAL A 99 -2.58 -7.01 -19.67
CA VAL A 99 -3.60 -6.23 -20.40
C VAL A 99 -3.31 -6.16 -21.90
N LYS A 100 -2.05 -5.98 -22.30
CA LYS A 100 -1.66 -5.94 -23.71
C LYS A 100 -1.94 -7.27 -24.43
N ASN A 101 -1.78 -8.38 -23.72
CA ASN A 101 -1.93 -9.74 -24.26
C ASN A 101 -3.37 -10.26 -24.19
N ILE A 102 -4.33 -9.47 -23.67
CA ILE A 102 -5.74 -9.84 -23.72
C ILE A 102 -6.20 -9.74 -25.17
N GLU A 103 -6.59 -10.87 -25.74
CA GLU A 103 -7.08 -10.93 -27.11
C GLU A 103 -8.60 -10.68 -27.18
N PRO A 104 -9.12 -10.15 -28.30
CA PRO A 104 -10.54 -10.09 -28.55
C PRO A 104 -11.18 -11.48 -28.46
N ALA A 105 -12.39 -11.56 -27.92
CA ALA A 105 -13.11 -12.81 -27.82
C ALA A 105 -13.45 -13.37 -29.21
N GLN A 106 -13.28 -14.68 -29.41
CA GLN A 106 -13.65 -15.43 -30.62
C GLN A 106 -14.51 -16.65 -30.24
N PRO A 107 -15.48 -17.10 -31.06
CA PRO A 107 -16.12 -16.44 -32.19
C PRO A 107 -17.44 -15.82 -31.72
N ALA A 108 -17.45 -14.52 -31.44
CA ALA A 108 -18.67 -13.85 -31.06
C ALA A 108 -18.63 -12.40 -31.56
N ASP A 109 -19.82 -11.88 -31.90
CA ASP A 109 -20.08 -10.58 -32.50
C ASP A 109 -19.84 -9.41 -31.51
N TYR A 110 -18.72 -9.43 -30.81
CA TYR A 110 -18.33 -8.43 -29.83
C TYR A 110 -17.58 -7.26 -30.47
N GLU A 111 -17.65 -7.10 -31.80
CA GLU A 111 -17.04 -5.97 -32.53
C GLU A 111 -15.52 -5.81 -32.24
N GLY A 112 -14.81 -6.92 -32.03
CA GLY A 112 -13.40 -6.90 -31.67
C GLY A 112 -13.08 -6.38 -30.26
N LYS A 113 -14.09 -6.24 -29.38
CA LYS A 113 -13.89 -5.86 -27.98
C LYS A 113 -13.13 -6.94 -27.22
N LYS A 114 -12.24 -6.49 -26.34
CA LYS A 114 -11.42 -7.32 -25.47
C LYS A 114 -12.16 -7.56 -24.15
N PRO A 115 -12.20 -8.80 -23.63
CA PRO A 115 -12.85 -9.11 -22.37
C PRO A 115 -11.92 -8.77 -21.20
N TYR A 116 -11.61 -7.47 -21.02
CA TYR A 116 -10.59 -7.01 -20.07
C TYR A 116 -10.79 -7.49 -18.64
N MET A 117 -12.04 -7.51 -18.16
CA MET A 117 -12.37 -8.01 -16.82
C MET A 117 -11.97 -9.47 -16.67
N LEU A 118 -12.37 -10.32 -17.62
CA LEU A 118 -12.04 -11.74 -17.63
C LEU A 118 -10.53 -11.95 -17.72
N GLY A 119 -9.85 -11.23 -18.62
CA GLY A 119 -8.40 -11.32 -18.75
C GLY A 119 -7.63 -10.90 -17.50
N CYS A 120 -8.13 -9.91 -16.74
CA CYS A 120 -7.55 -9.54 -15.46
C CYS A 120 -7.81 -10.59 -14.36
N ILE A 121 -8.96 -11.26 -14.37
CA ILE A 121 -9.25 -12.40 -13.49
C ILE A 121 -8.35 -13.60 -13.84
N ASP A 122 -8.13 -13.86 -15.12
CA ASP A 122 -7.21 -14.91 -15.58
C ASP A 122 -5.76 -14.59 -15.16
N PHE A 123 -5.36 -13.32 -15.29
CA PHE A 123 -4.06 -12.85 -14.80
C PHE A 123 -3.89 -13.04 -13.29
N TYR A 124 -4.91 -12.74 -12.50
CA TYR A 124 -4.93 -12.96 -11.06
C TYR A 124 -4.70 -14.44 -10.67
N HIS A 125 -5.21 -15.37 -11.48
CA HIS A 125 -5.00 -16.81 -11.30
C HIS A 125 -3.76 -17.37 -12.03
N SER A 126 -2.97 -16.52 -12.69
CA SER A 126 -1.92 -16.97 -13.60
C SER A 126 -0.68 -17.51 -12.89
N LYS A 127 -0.04 -18.49 -13.53
CA LYS A 127 1.26 -19.03 -13.09
C LYS A 127 2.38 -17.98 -13.13
N SER A 128 2.31 -17.00 -14.04
CA SER A 128 3.30 -15.93 -14.16
C SER A 128 3.26 -15.01 -12.94
N LEU A 129 2.07 -14.60 -12.50
CA LEU A 129 1.89 -13.82 -11.27
C LEU A 129 2.34 -14.63 -10.05
N ASP A 130 1.94 -15.89 -9.95
CA ASP A 130 2.37 -16.76 -8.85
C ASP A 130 3.89 -16.93 -8.77
N SER A 131 4.56 -16.98 -9.93
CA SER A 131 6.02 -17.08 -10.02
C SER A 131 6.71 -15.78 -9.59
N LEU A 132 6.17 -14.63 -10.01
CA LEU A 132 6.67 -13.32 -9.56
C LEU A 132 6.55 -13.16 -8.04
N ILE A 133 5.40 -13.53 -7.47
CA ILE A 133 5.18 -13.46 -6.02
C ILE A 133 6.17 -14.35 -5.25
N LYS A 134 6.47 -15.56 -5.75
CA LYS A 134 7.50 -16.42 -5.13
C LYS A 134 8.88 -15.77 -5.12
N VAL A 135 9.24 -15.02 -6.17
CA VAL A 135 10.51 -14.28 -6.24
C VAL A 135 10.53 -13.15 -5.21
N ILE A 136 9.43 -12.40 -5.09
CA ILE A 136 9.27 -11.32 -4.10
C ILE A 136 9.37 -11.89 -2.67
N GLU A 137 8.64 -12.97 -2.37
CA GLU A 137 8.69 -13.65 -1.06
C GLU A 137 10.11 -14.10 -0.71
N LYS A 138 10.85 -14.67 -1.67
CA LYS A 138 12.24 -15.11 -1.46
C LYS A 138 13.16 -13.92 -1.16
N ARG A 139 13.00 -12.79 -1.87
CA ARG A 139 13.77 -11.57 -1.64
C ARG A 139 13.52 -11.02 -0.23
N ASN A 140 12.27 -10.93 0.19
CA ASN A 140 11.90 -10.39 1.49
C ASN A 140 12.41 -11.24 2.67
N ARG A 141 12.52 -12.57 2.49
CA ARG A 141 13.16 -13.45 3.50
C ARG A 141 14.67 -13.25 3.59
N GLY A 142 15.33 -12.89 2.49
CA GLY A 142 16.77 -12.60 2.46
C GLY A 142 17.12 -11.28 3.15
N SER A 143 16.25 -10.27 3.06
CA SER A 143 16.46 -8.95 3.67
C SER A 143 16.20 -8.89 5.19
N LYS A 144 15.59 -9.92 5.79
CA LYS A 144 15.35 -10.03 7.24
C LYS A 144 16.50 -10.73 8.00
N LYS A 145 17.58 -11.12 7.33
CA LYS A 145 18.82 -11.66 7.94
C LYS A 145 19.90 -10.59 8.00
#